data_AF-A0A9X0PWM1-F1
#
_entry.id   AF-A0A9X0PWM1-F1
#
_cell.length_a   1.000
_cell.length_b   1.000
_cell.length_c   1.000
_cell.angle_alpha   90.00
_cell.angle_beta   90.00
_cell.angle_gamma   90.00
#
_symmetry.space_group_name_H-M   'P 1'
#
loop_
_entity.id
_entity.type
_entity.pdbx_description
1 polymer ?
#
loop_
_entity_poly.entity_id
_entity_poly.type
_entity_poly.pdbx_seq_one_letter_code
_entity_poly.pdbx_strand_id
1 'polypeptide(L)'
;MNNKDNLRREFLQVMNENIKSELRRLITDNSETTRAILAEPYGKLSTETMDIVITTLTPLMLLHLKHHINKWVNEEFSRPDCPWDKNYACLQKKRIFNNLSLKFR
;
A
#
# COMPACT_ATOMS: atom_id res chain seq x y z
N MET A 1 21.05 5.86 -14.25
CA MET A 1 20.11 5.68 -13.12
C MET A 1 20.68 4.57 -12.23
N ASN A 2 20.86 4.80 -10.93
CA ASN A 2 21.51 3.85 -10.02
C ASN A 2 20.61 2.62 -9.79
N ASN A 3 21.17 1.41 -9.76
CA ASN A 3 20.43 0.16 -9.56
C ASN A 3 19.58 0.19 -8.27
N LYS A 4 20.09 0.83 -7.20
CA LYS A 4 19.35 1.02 -5.94
C LYS A 4 18.09 1.88 -6.08
N ASP A 5 18.13 2.93 -6.92
CA ASP A 5 16.97 3.82 -7.12
C ASP A 5 15.89 3.13 -7.95
N ASN A 6 16.29 2.27 -8.89
CA ASN A 6 15.36 1.43 -9.64
C ASN A 6 14.63 0.45 -8.72
N LEU A 7 15.36 -0.28 -7.87
CA LEU A 7 14.78 -1.22 -6.90
C LEU A 7 13.84 -0.55 -5.90
N ARG A 8 14.19 0.67 -5.44
CA ARG A 8 13.30 1.46 -4.57
C ARG A 8 12.00 1.85 -5.27
N ARG A 9 12.09 2.27 -6.53
CA ARG A 9 10.92 2.62 -7.35
C ARG A 9 10.04 1.40 -7.58
N GLU A 10 10.64 0.29 -7.97
CA GLU A 10 9.94 -0.97 -8.22
C GLU A 10 9.23 -1.47 -6.95
N PHE A 11 9.93 -1.48 -5.82
CA PHE A 11 9.34 -1.86 -4.55
C PHE A 11 8.13 -0.99 -4.19
N LEU A 12 8.21 0.33 -4.40
CA LEU A 12 7.09 1.23 -4.15
C LEU A 12 5.91 0.93 -5.07
N GLN A 13 6.17 0.64 -6.35
CA GLN A 13 5.12 0.25 -7.29
C GLN A 13 4.42 -1.04 -6.83
N VAL A 14 5.19 -2.08 -6.49
CA VAL A 14 4.64 -3.36 -6.02
C VAL A 14 3.88 -3.20 -4.70
N MET A 15 4.37 -2.37 -3.77
CA MET A 15 3.66 -2.09 -2.52
C MET A 15 2.31 -1.41 -2.80
N ASN A 16 2.29 -0.39 -3.66
CA ASN A 16 1.06 0.32 -4.02
C ASN A 16 0.04 -0.64 -4.64
N GLU A 17 0.47 -1.55 -5.51
CA GLU A 17 -0.43 -2.55 -6.08
C GLU A 17 -0.96 -3.55 -5.06
N ASN A 18 -0.13 -4.00 -4.12
CA ASN A 18 -0.60 -4.87 -3.03
C ASN A 18 -1.64 -4.15 -2.15
N ILE A 19 -1.43 -2.87 -1.86
CA ILE A 19 -2.40 -2.05 -1.13
C ILE A 19 -3.70 -1.90 -1.92
N LYS A 20 -3.63 -1.52 -3.20
CA LYS A 20 -4.81 -1.39 -4.06
C LYS A 20 -5.58 -2.70 -4.16
N SER A 21 -4.89 -3.82 -4.35
CA SER A 21 -5.51 -5.14 -4.41
C SER A 21 -6.24 -5.49 -3.11
N GLU A 22 -5.62 -5.25 -1.96
CA GLU A 22 -6.24 -5.59 -0.67
C GLU A 22 -7.41 -4.64 -0.34
N LEU A 23 -7.26 -3.34 -0.62
CA LEU A 23 -8.36 -2.37 -0.48
C LEU A 23 -9.58 -2.77 -1.33
N ARG A 24 -9.37 -3.23 -2.57
CA ARG A 24 -10.46 -3.71 -3.43
C ARG A 24 -11.14 -4.98 -2.91
N ARG A 25 -10.43 -5.82 -2.16
CA ARG A 25 -11.03 -7.00 -1.51
C ARG A 25 -11.86 -6.61 -0.30
N LEU A 26 -11.43 -5.59 0.44
CA LEU A 26 -12.12 -5.10 1.64
C LEU A 26 -13.33 -4.21 1.29
N ILE A 27 -13.20 -3.40 0.24
CA ILE A 27 -14.22 -2.47 -0.25
C ILE A 27 -14.85 -3.11 -1.49
N THR A 28 -15.93 -3.87 -1.26
CA THR A 28 -16.49 -4.81 -2.24
C THR A 28 -17.60 -4.23 -3.10
N ASP A 29 -18.03 -2.99 -2.85
CA ASP A 29 -19.07 -2.31 -3.62
C ASP A 29 -18.50 -1.54 -4.82
N ASN A 30 -19.38 -1.15 -5.75
CA ASN A 30 -19.04 -0.23 -6.85
C ASN A 30 -18.97 1.23 -6.37
N SER A 31 -18.47 1.45 -5.16
CA SER A 31 -18.34 2.77 -4.55
C SER A 31 -17.41 3.67 -5.34
N GLU A 32 -17.50 4.96 -5.06
CA GLU A 32 -16.51 5.97 -5.49
C GLU A 32 -15.07 5.51 -5.20
N THR A 33 -14.83 4.90 -4.05
CA THR A 33 -13.52 4.41 -3.62
C THR A 33 -12.99 3.30 -4.52
N THR A 34 -13.83 2.31 -4.85
CA THR A 34 -13.45 1.25 -5.80
C THR A 34 -13.12 1.82 -7.17
N ARG A 35 -13.91 2.79 -7.66
CA ARG A 35 -13.66 3.45 -8.95
C ARG A 35 -12.37 4.27 -8.94
N ALA A 36 -12.10 5.01 -7.86
CA ALA A 36 -10.86 5.77 -7.70
C ALA A 36 -9.62 4.85 -7.73
N ILE A 37 -9.66 3.73 -6.98
CA ILE A 37 -8.57 2.76 -6.97
C ILE A 37 -8.33 2.15 -8.37
N LEU A 38 -9.39 1.86 -9.12
CA LEU A 38 -9.31 1.29 -10.46
C LEU A 38 -8.80 2.27 -11.52
N ALA A 39 -9.03 3.58 -11.32
CA ALA A 39 -8.55 4.63 -12.22
C ALA A 39 -7.05 4.92 -12.07
N GLU A 40 -6.44 4.53 -10.94
CA GLU A 40 -5.02 4.74 -10.69
C GLU A 40 -4.12 3.92 -11.63
N PRO A 41 -3.10 4.54 -12.26
CA PRO A 41 -2.10 3.82 -13.02
C PRO A 41 -1.35 2.75 -12.20
N TYR A 42 -0.75 1.79 -12.89
CA TYR A 42 0.08 0.77 -12.25
C TYR A 42 1.21 1.40 -11.42
N GLY A 43 1.38 0.88 -10.21
CA GLY A 43 2.35 1.30 -9.21
C GLY A 43 2.07 2.69 -8.62
N LYS A 44 0.93 3.31 -8.94
CA LYS A 44 0.53 4.62 -8.42
C LYS A 44 -0.63 4.48 -7.44
N LEU A 45 -0.59 5.39 -6.48
CA LEU A 45 -1.62 5.63 -5.49
C LEU A 45 -1.53 7.11 -5.15
N SER A 46 -2.32 7.94 -5.82
CA SER A 46 -2.30 9.39 -5.63
C SER A 46 -2.82 9.79 -4.25
N THR A 47 -2.51 11.02 -3.85
CA THR A 47 -3.07 11.62 -2.64
C THR A 47 -4.59 11.69 -2.68
N GLU A 48 -5.17 12.03 -3.84
CA GLU A 48 -6.62 12.11 -4.02
C GLU A 48 -7.29 10.76 -3.78
N THR A 49 -6.78 9.69 -4.40
CA THR A 49 -7.29 8.33 -4.15
C THR A 49 -7.10 7.91 -2.69
N MET A 50 -5.98 8.30 -2.07
CA MET A 50 -5.76 8.03 -0.64
C MET A 50 -6.77 8.74 0.26
N ASP A 51 -7.12 9.99 -0.03
CA ASP A 51 -8.10 10.75 0.74
C ASP A 51 -9.49 10.11 0.64
N ILE A 52 -9.90 9.69 -0.56
CA ILE A 52 -11.15 8.93 -0.78
C ILE A 52 -11.13 7.62 0.02
N VAL A 53 -10.03 6.86 -0.05
CA VAL A 53 -9.86 5.61 0.73
C VAL A 53 -9.97 5.85 2.23
N ILE A 54 -9.33 6.90 2.76
CA ILE A 54 -9.38 7.26 4.18
C ILE A 54 -10.82 7.54 4.63
N THR A 55 -11.64 8.15 3.78
CA THR A 55 -13.03 8.45 4.13
C THR A 55 -13.87 7.17 4.28
N THR A 56 -13.58 6.14 3.47
CA THR A 56 -14.33 4.87 3.43
C THR A 56 -13.82 3.84 4.42
N LEU A 57 -12.51 3.84 4.74
CA LEU A 57 -11.92 2.85 5.62
C LEU A 57 -12.62 2.83 6.98
N THR A 58 -12.83 1.61 7.49
CA THR A 58 -13.18 1.35 8.89
C THR A 58 -11.94 0.93 9.67
N PRO A 59 -11.95 1.04 11.02
CA PRO A 59 -10.83 0.56 11.83
C PRO A 59 -10.49 -0.92 11.60
N LEU A 60 -11.53 -1.76 11.41
CA LEU A 60 -11.35 -3.19 11.13
C LEU A 60 -10.70 -3.41 9.77
N MET A 61 -11.18 -2.74 8.71
CA MET A 61 -10.56 -2.82 7.39
C MET A 61 -9.09 -2.36 7.42
N LEU A 62 -8.79 -1.29 8.15
CA LEU A 62 -7.41 -0.82 8.33
C LEU A 62 -6.53 -1.85 9.04
N LEU A 63 -7.06 -2.54 10.06
CA LEU A 63 -6.35 -3.61 10.75
C LEU A 63 -6.04 -4.77 9.80
N HIS A 64 -7.03 -5.21 9.00
CA HIS A 64 -6.86 -6.26 8.00
C HIS A 64 -5.81 -5.88 6.94
N LEU A 65 -5.91 -4.66 6.38
CA LEU A 65 -4.94 -4.15 5.42
C LEU A 65 -3.52 -4.14 6.00
N LYS A 66 -3.35 -3.61 7.23
CA LYS A 66 -2.05 -3.59 7.90
C LYS A 66 -1.50 -4.99 8.10
N HIS A 67 -2.33 -5.93 8.53
CA HIS A 67 -1.94 -7.33 8.73
C HIS A 67 -1.46 -7.96 7.41
N HIS A 68 -2.25 -7.84 6.34
CA HIS A 68 -1.93 -8.40 5.03
C HIS A 68 -0.63 -7.82 4.47
N ILE A 69 -0.50 -6.49 4.46
CA ILE A 69 0.71 -5.84 3.94
C ILE A 69 1.95 -6.15 4.80
N ASN A 70 1.81 -6.24 6.13
CA ASN A 70 2.92 -6.68 6.98
C ASN A 70 3.35 -8.10 6.67
N LYS A 71 2.39 -9.02 6.49
CA LYS A 71 2.67 -10.41 6.13
C LYS A 71 3.43 -10.50 4.82
N TRP A 72 2.92 -9.85 3.76
CA TRP A 72 3.59 -9.82 2.45
C TRP A 72 5.02 -9.26 2.54
N VAL A 73 5.21 -8.10 3.20
CA VAL A 73 6.56 -7.50 3.34
C VAL A 73 7.51 -8.42 4.10
N ASN A 74 7.03 -9.09 5.16
CA ASN A 74 7.86 -10.02 5.92
C ASN A 74 8.25 -11.23 5.08
N GLU A 75 7.33 -11.79 4.28
CA GLU A 75 7.61 -12.89 3.36
C GLU A 75 8.66 -12.50 2.31
N GLU A 76 8.56 -11.29 1.73
CA GLU A 76 9.58 -10.76 0.81
C GLU A 76 10.95 -10.63 1.48
N PHE A 77 11.00 -10.13 2.72
CA PHE A 77 12.26 -9.93 3.46
C PHE A 77 12.91 -11.21 3.99
N SER A 78 12.12 -12.27 4.14
CA SER A 78 12.60 -13.60 4.53
C SER A 78 13.22 -14.37 3.37
N ARG A 79 13.08 -13.91 2.12
CA ARG A 79 13.75 -14.53 0.98
C ARG A 79 15.28 -14.39 1.09
N PRO A 80 16.06 -15.46 0.86
CA PRO A 80 17.52 -15.44 0.95
C PRO A 80 18.19 -14.38 0.07
N ASP A 81 17.56 -14.07 -1.06
CA ASP A 81 18.03 -13.16 -2.11
C ASP A 81 17.19 -11.88 -2.20
N CYS A 82 16.49 -11.48 -1.12
CA CYS A 82 15.65 -10.29 -1.08
C CYS A 82 16.37 -9.06 -1.66
N PRO A 83 15.96 -8.56 -2.84
CA PRO A 83 16.65 -7.44 -3.50
C PRO A 83 16.25 -6.08 -2.91
N TRP A 84 15.24 -6.06 -2.03
CA TRP A 84 14.64 -4.84 -1.51
C TRP A 84 15.50 -4.14 -0.46
N ASP A 85 15.57 -2.82 -0.55
CA ASP A 85 16.10 -1.97 0.52
C ASP A 85 15.13 -1.98 1.71
N LYS A 86 15.43 -2.81 2.72
CA LYS A 86 14.59 -3.00 3.92
C LYS A 86 14.30 -1.70 4.66
N ASN A 87 15.27 -0.79 4.75
CA ASN A 87 15.11 0.49 5.45
C ASN A 87 14.13 1.39 4.69
N TYR A 88 14.34 1.52 3.38
CA TYR A 88 13.43 2.29 2.53
C TYR A 88 12.02 1.71 2.58
N ALA A 89 11.91 0.39 2.49
CA ALA A 89 10.64 -0.32 2.48
C ALA A 89 9.84 -0.14 3.77
N CYS A 90 10.50 -0.30 4.93
CA CYS A 90 9.91 -0.04 6.24
C CYS A 90 9.45 1.42 6.37
N LEU A 91 10.23 2.38 5.86
CA LEU A 91 9.88 3.80 5.88
C LEU A 91 8.61 4.08 5.06
N GLN A 92 8.53 3.58 3.81
CA GLN A 92 7.35 3.80 2.97
C GLN A 92 6.10 3.14 3.54
N LYS A 93 6.21 1.90 4.01
CA LYS A 93 5.10 1.20 4.69
C LYS A 93 4.57 2.01 5.88
N LYS A 94 5.47 2.50 6.73
CA LYS A 94 5.11 3.32 7.90
C LYS A 94 4.41 4.62 7.49
N ARG A 95 4.88 5.28 6.43
CA ARG A 95 4.24 6.51 5.90
C ARG A 95 2.81 6.24 5.45
N ILE A 96 2.59 5.21 4.64
CA ILE A 96 1.25 4.85 4.16
C ILE A 96 0.33 4.51 5.32
N PHE A 97 0.78 3.65 6.24
CA PHE A 97 -0.03 3.27 7.40
C PHE A 97 -0.38 4.47 8.28
N ASN A 98 0.55 5.41 8.46
CA ASN A 98 0.27 6.63 9.20
C ASN A 98 -0.80 7.47 8.50
N ASN A 99 -0.69 7.67 7.19
CA ASN A 99 -1.67 8.42 6.41
C ASN A 99 -3.06 7.78 6.51
N LEU A 100 -3.15 6.46 6.33
CA LEU A 100 -4.41 5.71 6.45
C LEU A 100 -4.99 5.72 7.88
N SER A 101 -4.16 6.00 8.89
CA SER A 101 -4.60 6.05 10.28
C SER A 101 -5.03 7.44 10.73
N LEU A 102 -4.85 8.50 9.92
CA LEU A 102 -5.04 9.89 10.35
C LEU A 102 -6.45 10.16 10.90
N LYS A 103 -7.48 9.58 10.28
CA LYS A 103 -8.89 9.75 10.70
C LYS A 103 -9.23 9.06 12.02
N PHE A 104 -8.42 8.09 12.47
CA PHE A 104 -8.67 7.29 13.68
C PHE A 104 -7.81 7.71 14.88
N ARG A 105 -7.15 8.87 14.79
CA ARG A 105 -6.30 9.43 15.85
C ARG A 105 -7.05 10.47 16.68
#